data_AF-A0A7R7WEB1-F1
#
_entry.id   AF-A0A7R7WEB1-F1
#
_cell.length_a   1.000
_cell.length_b   1.000
_cell.length_c   1.000
_cell.angle_alpha   90.00
_cell.angle_beta   90.00
_cell.angle_gamma   90.00
#
_symmetry.space_group_name_H-M   'P 1'
#
loop_
_entity.id
_entity.type
_entity.pdbx_description
1 polymer ?
#
loop_
_entity_poly.entity_id
_entity_poly.type
_entity_poly.pdbx_seq_one_letter_code
_entity_poly.pdbx_strand_id
1 'polypeptide(L)'
;MFWYGQRAKLDLDRGSRTDPKDYLRAIADKEVKWIEKYGKPLENGFPHNIAFPGLKSPQGYLELLRKYMTIAPYLLPQEQGNNLSKPTLRHPDLTPSNVFVCPDTFKVRSIIDWQHTIVTPLLLTARYPKLFENPDPKPPSELKPPKYPPGYETMSPDEQAQVDELIRRQSLFYLYRVFNGGLNKVHLEALRDPLILQRQHLVDSAGRQWSGDIVTLRGALMRMQNLWSYLIGKDHHIKCPIDFSEQEANDQAESEQTWYNLNILINQWRDELGGLSEERWLPAQRYEAAVKRNKSLMAEFSDGASPDELEKLKQGLPFQGHDELY
;
A
#
# COMPACT_ATOMS: atom_id res chain seq x y z
N MET A 1 -11.93 -2.43 -0.50
CA MET A 1 -12.83 -2.92 -1.57
C MET A 1 -14.28 -2.85 -1.11
N PHE A 2 -15.27 -2.51 -1.96
CA PHE A 2 -16.69 -2.39 -1.57
C PHE A 2 -17.41 -3.75 -1.42
N TRP A 3 -16.84 -4.82 -1.97
CA TRP A 3 -17.47 -6.12 -2.10
C TRP A 3 -16.82 -7.22 -1.24
N TYR A 4 -15.89 -6.85 -0.35
CA TYR A 4 -15.11 -7.81 0.42
C TYR A 4 -15.75 -8.12 1.79
N GLY A 5 -15.85 -9.41 2.12
CA GLY A 5 -16.34 -9.90 3.41
C GLY A 5 -17.71 -9.35 3.79
N GLN A 6 -17.88 -8.97 5.05
CA GLN A 6 -19.13 -8.40 5.57
C GLN A 6 -19.59 -7.10 4.89
N ARG A 7 -18.71 -6.36 4.18
CA ARG A 7 -19.13 -5.17 3.40
C ARG A 7 -20.11 -5.52 2.29
N ALA A 8 -20.01 -6.72 1.73
CA ALA A 8 -20.94 -7.19 0.70
C ALA A 8 -22.40 -7.21 1.19
N LYS A 9 -22.61 -7.38 2.51
CA LYS A 9 -23.92 -7.46 3.19
C LYS A 9 -24.50 -6.09 3.60
N LEU A 10 -23.78 -4.99 3.34
CA LEU A 10 -24.23 -3.63 3.67
C LEU A 10 -25.04 -3.02 2.53
N ASP A 11 -25.96 -2.12 2.86
CA ASP A 11 -26.58 -1.26 1.85
C ASP A 11 -25.67 -0.04 1.58
N LEU A 12 -24.78 -0.23 0.61
CA LEU A 12 -23.79 0.76 0.17
C LEU A 12 -24.14 1.25 -1.23
N ASP A 13 -23.94 2.54 -1.47
CA ASP A 13 -23.75 3.03 -2.83
C ASP A 13 -22.42 2.47 -3.37
N ARG A 14 -22.51 1.63 -4.39
CA ARG A 14 -21.36 0.89 -4.95
C ARG A 14 -20.94 1.38 -6.33
N GLY A 15 -21.58 2.38 -6.92
CA GLY A 15 -21.21 2.73 -8.29
C GLY A 15 -22.04 3.80 -9.02
N SER A 16 -21.55 4.03 -10.26
CA SER A 16 -21.80 5.18 -11.14
C SER A 16 -21.77 6.54 -10.44
N ARG A 17 -20.56 7.00 -10.14
CA ARG A 17 -20.33 8.36 -9.64
C ARG A 17 -19.90 9.26 -10.78
N THR A 18 -20.60 10.37 -10.93
CA THR A 18 -20.28 11.40 -11.92
C THR A 18 -19.21 12.36 -11.39
N ASP A 19 -19.21 12.66 -10.09
CA ASP A 19 -18.16 13.43 -9.42
C ASP A 19 -17.10 12.51 -8.80
N PRO A 20 -15.81 12.62 -9.19
CA PRO A 20 -14.73 11.86 -8.58
C PRO A 20 -14.51 12.18 -7.08
N LYS A 21 -15.01 13.31 -6.56
CA LYS A 21 -14.99 13.63 -5.12
C LYS A 21 -15.99 12.77 -4.33
N ASP A 22 -17.09 12.33 -4.96
CA ASP A 22 -18.03 11.40 -4.33
C ASP A 22 -17.40 10.02 -4.15
N TYR A 23 -16.46 9.62 -5.02
CA TYR A 23 -15.68 8.40 -4.81
C TYR A 23 -14.89 8.49 -3.51
N LEU A 24 -14.25 9.64 -3.23
CA LEU A 24 -13.49 9.82 -2.00
C LEU A 24 -14.39 9.79 -0.76
N ARG A 25 -15.54 10.45 -0.77
CA ARG A 25 -16.51 10.38 0.34
C ARG A 25 -16.96 8.94 0.59
N ALA A 26 -17.33 8.23 -0.47
CA ALA A 26 -17.77 6.84 -0.40
C ALA A 26 -16.72 5.89 0.17
N ILE A 27 -15.42 6.21 0.05
CA ILE A 27 -14.34 5.44 0.65
C ILE A 27 -14.42 5.45 2.19
N ALA A 28 -14.80 6.56 2.80
CA ALA A 28 -14.98 6.60 4.25
C ALA A 28 -16.39 6.18 4.67
N ASP A 29 -17.43 6.58 3.92
CA ASP A 29 -18.83 6.25 4.26
C ASP A 29 -19.06 4.75 4.38
N LYS A 30 -18.45 3.95 3.50
CA LYS A 30 -18.54 2.49 3.57
C LYS A 30 -17.97 1.94 4.87
N GLU A 31 -16.88 2.52 5.39
CA GLU A 31 -16.22 2.04 6.61
C GLU A 31 -16.95 2.54 7.85
N VAL A 32 -17.51 3.76 7.82
CA VAL A 32 -18.42 4.25 8.87
C VAL A 32 -19.62 3.31 9.01
N LYS A 33 -20.33 3.02 7.91
CA LYS A 33 -21.47 2.09 7.91
C LYS A 33 -21.08 0.68 8.38
N TRP A 34 -19.87 0.23 8.02
CA TRP A 34 -19.37 -1.06 8.47
C TRP A 34 -19.14 -1.07 9.98
N ILE A 35 -18.51 -0.03 10.53
CA ILE A 35 -18.25 0.09 11.97
C ILE A 35 -19.55 0.24 12.76
N GLU A 36 -20.51 1.02 12.28
CA GLU A 36 -21.81 1.17 12.93
C GLU A 36 -22.57 -0.16 13.05
N LYS A 37 -22.43 -1.06 12.06
CA LYS A 37 -23.14 -2.34 12.04
C LYS A 37 -22.37 -3.49 12.69
N TYR A 38 -21.05 -3.53 12.50
CA TYR A 38 -20.21 -4.68 12.84
C TYR A 38 -19.02 -4.33 13.74
N GLY A 39 -18.73 -3.04 13.90
CA GLY A 39 -17.59 -2.55 14.67
C GLY A 39 -17.66 -2.99 16.12
N LYS A 40 -16.58 -3.58 16.60
CA LYS A 40 -16.39 -3.98 17.99
C LYS A 40 -15.02 -3.52 18.45
N PRO A 41 -14.83 -3.28 19.76
CA PRO A 41 -13.50 -3.08 20.28
C PRO A 41 -12.62 -4.30 19.96
N LEU A 42 -11.40 -4.06 19.48
CA LEU A 42 -10.48 -5.10 19.09
C LEU A 42 -9.23 -5.02 19.96
N GLU A 43 -8.80 -6.17 20.46
CA GLU A 43 -7.42 -6.33 20.88
C GLU A 43 -6.62 -6.80 19.68
N ASN A 44 -5.44 -6.23 19.59
CA ASN A 44 -4.69 -6.13 18.38
C ASN A 44 -3.65 -7.27 18.47
N GLY A 45 -3.65 -8.23 17.52
CA GLY A 45 -2.79 -9.44 17.56
C GLY A 45 -1.38 -9.26 16.97
N PHE A 46 -0.46 -10.18 17.27
CA PHE A 46 0.90 -10.19 16.70
C PHE A 46 0.86 -10.20 15.15
N PRO A 47 1.80 -9.55 14.43
CA PRO A 47 3.02 -8.91 14.92
C PRO A 47 2.95 -7.39 15.16
N HIS A 48 1.92 -6.69 14.69
CA HIS A 48 1.90 -5.23 14.72
C HIS A 48 1.51 -4.62 16.08
N ASN A 49 1.23 -5.46 17.08
CA ASN A 49 0.51 -5.03 18.28
C ASN A 49 1.13 -5.37 19.63
N ILE A 50 2.31 -6.02 19.67
CA ILE A 50 3.06 -6.13 20.94
C ILE A 50 3.26 -4.74 21.55
N ALA A 51 3.47 -3.73 20.69
CA ALA A 51 3.69 -2.34 21.07
C ALA A 51 2.45 -1.58 21.57
N PHE A 52 1.23 -2.03 21.24
CA PHE A 52 0.00 -1.27 21.53
C PHE A 52 -1.02 -2.12 22.27
N PRO A 53 -0.69 -2.63 23.47
CA PRO A 53 -1.58 -3.47 24.25
C PRO A 53 -2.89 -2.73 24.59
N GLY A 54 -3.92 -3.53 24.87
CA GLY A 54 -5.22 -3.06 25.31
C GLY A 54 -6.27 -2.95 24.21
N LEU A 55 -7.51 -3.00 24.67
CA LEU A 55 -8.70 -2.97 23.82
C LEU A 55 -8.83 -1.62 23.12
N LYS A 56 -8.76 -1.60 21.80
CA LYS A 56 -8.93 -0.39 21.00
C LYS A 56 -10.41 -0.23 20.64
N SER A 57 -10.98 0.92 20.98
CA SER A 57 -12.35 1.26 20.60
C SER A 57 -12.39 1.74 19.14
N PRO A 58 -13.40 1.33 18.34
CA PRO A 58 -13.58 1.83 16.98
C PRO A 58 -13.94 3.33 16.94
N GLN A 59 -14.31 3.93 18.06
CA GLN A 59 -14.75 5.32 18.13
C GLN A 59 -13.67 6.31 17.65
N GLY A 60 -12.41 6.11 18.04
CA GLY A 60 -11.31 6.95 17.57
C GLY A 60 -11.12 6.84 16.05
N TYR A 61 -11.30 5.66 15.47
CA TYR A 61 -11.23 5.47 14.02
C TYR A 61 -12.39 6.17 13.30
N LEU A 62 -13.61 6.17 13.85
CA LEU A 62 -14.73 6.96 13.32
C LEU A 62 -14.44 8.45 13.28
N GLU A 63 -13.81 8.99 14.32
CA GLU A 63 -13.42 10.41 14.37
C GLU A 63 -12.39 10.76 13.29
N LEU A 64 -11.44 9.86 13.04
CA LEU A 64 -10.50 10.01 11.92
C LEU A 64 -11.18 9.92 10.56
N LEU A 65 -12.14 9.00 10.36
CA LEU A 65 -12.91 8.94 9.12
C LEU A 65 -13.70 10.24 8.88
N ARG A 66 -14.26 10.85 9.94
CA ARG A 66 -14.91 12.16 9.85
C ARG A 66 -13.92 13.26 9.46
N LYS A 67 -12.72 13.30 10.06
CA LYS A 67 -11.64 14.20 9.64
C LYS A 67 -11.23 13.96 8.18
N TYR A 68 -11.17 12.71 7.73
CA TYR A 68 -10.92 12.41 6.32
C TYR A 68 -12.02 12.98 5.41
N MET A 69 -13.30 12.82 5.76
CA MET A 69 -14.42 13.32 4.95
C MET A 69 -14.38 14.85 4.78
N THR A 70 -13.88 15.62 5.76
CA THR A 70 -13.78 17.08 5.63
C THR A 70 -12.67 17.51 4.65
N ILE A 71 -11.58 16.74 4.55
CA ILE A 71 -10.49 17.02 3.61
C ILE A 71 -10.65 16.34 2.25
N ALA A 72 -11.43 15.26 2.17
CA ALA A 72 -11.60 14.44 0.97
C ALA A 72 -11.91 15.26 -0.30
N PRO A 73 -12.81 16.27 -0.29
CA PRO A 73 -13.08 17.08 -1.48
C PRO A 73 -11.86 17.81 -2.05
N TYR A 74 -10.84 18.07 -1.23
CA TYR A 74 -9.60 18.78 -1.59
C TYR A 74 -8.47 17.84 -2.03
N LEU A 75 -8.66 16.53 -1.91
CA LEU A 75 -7.67 15.54 -2.35
C LEU A 75 -7.61 15.38 -3.87
N LEU A 76 -8.51 16.03 -4.61
CA LEU A 76 -8.48 16.14 -6.07
C LEU A 76 -8.54 17.62 -6.49
N PRO A 77 -8.08 17.95 -7.71
CA PRO A 77 -8.26 19.28 -8.28
C PRO A 77 -9.71 19.76 -8.20
N GLN A 78 -9.91 21.04 -7.86
CA GLN A 78 -11.26 21.59 -7.72
C GLN A 78 -11.95 21.84 -9.06
N GLU A 79 -11.17 22.09 -10.12
CA GLU A 79 -11.66 22.34 -11.48
C GLU A 79 -12.45 21.15 -12.04
N GLN A 80 -13.65 21.42 -12.53
CA GLN A 80 -14.49 20.40 -13.15
C GLN A 80 -13.86 19.92 -14.46
N GLY A 81 -13.87 18.59 -14.69
CA GLY A 81 -13.31 18.01 -15.90
C GLY A 81 -11.78 17.93 -15.94
N ASN A 82 -11.09 18.26 -14.84
CA ASN A 82 -9.64 18.15 -14.76
C ASN A 82 -9.16 16.72 -15.10
N ASN A 83 -8.15 16.63 -15.97
CA ASN A 83 -7.64 15.35 -16.47
C ASN A 83 -7.13 14.42 -15.35
N LEU A 84 -6.61 14.98 -14.27
CA LEU A 84 -6.05 14.26 -13.13
C LEU A 84 -7.13 13.61 -12.25
N SER A 85 -8.38 14.05 -12.39
CA SER A 85 -9.55 13.48 -11.71
C SER A 85 -10.33 12.49 -12.59
N LYS A 86 -9.87 12.24 -13.83
CA LYS A 86 -10.59 11.38 -14.77
C LYS A 86 -10.69 9.93 -14.25
N PRO A 87 -11.87 9.29 -14.37
CA PRO A 87 -12.03 7.87 -14.09
C PRO A 87 -11.04 7.06 -14.94
N THR A 88 -10.14 6.35 -14.27
CA THR A 88 -9.04 5.62 -14.89
C THR A 88 -9.08 4.17 -14.44
N LEU A 89 -9.18 3.27 -15.41
CA LEU A 89 -9.00 1.83 -15.20
C LEU A 89 -7.49 1.53 -15.23
N ARG A 90 -6.98 0.81 -14.24
CA ARG A 90 -5.57 0.40 -14.21
C ARG A 90 -5.45 -1.03 -13.69
N HIS A 91 -4.58 -1.80 -14.35
CA HIS A 91 -4.26 -3.14 -13.91
C HIS A 91 -3.72 -3.15 -12.45
N PRO A 92 -4.27 -3.97 -11.55
CA PRO A 92 -3.93 -3.94 -10.12
C PRO A 92 -2.56 -4.55 -9.84
N ASP A 93 -2.15 -5.58 -10.59
CA ASP A 93 -0.87 -6.27 -10.40
C ASP A 93 -0.13 -6.54 -11.71
N LEU A 94 0.32 -5.48 -12.41
CA LEU A 94 0.98 -5.66 -13.71
C LEU A 94 2.43 -6.10 -13.52
N THR A 95 2.65 -7.41 -13.49
CA THR A 95 3.94 -8.09 -13.38
C THR A 95 4.32 -8.77 -14.72
N PRO A 96 5.58 -9.19 -14.93
CA PRO A 96 5.95 -9.92 -16.14
C PRO A 96 5.13 -11.19 -16.39
N SER A 97 4.75 -11.92 -15.32
CA SER A 97 3.93 -13.13 -15.42
C SER A 97 2.51 -12.87 -15.92
N ASN A 98 2.04 -11.63 -15.82
CA ASN A 98 0.69 -11.22 -16.22
C ASN A 98 0.64 -10.67 -17.67
N VAL A 99 1.76 -10.67 -18.40
CA VAL A 99 1.85 -10.19 -19.79
C VAL A 99 2.34 -11.30 -20.72
N PHE A 100 1.48 -11.72 -21.66
CA PHE A 100 1.83 -12.71 -22.67
C PHE A 100 2.30 -12.02 -23.95
N VAL A 101 3.48 -12.39 -24.41
CA VAL A 101 4.11 -11.87 -25.63
C VAL A 101 4.26 -13.01 -26.63
N CYS A 102 3.92 -12.76 -27.90
CA CYS A 102 4.14 -13.72 -28.97
C CYS A 102 5.64 -13.83 -29.28
N PRO A 103 6.26 -15.02 -29.22
CA PRO A 103 7.70 -15.18 -29.40
C PRO A 103 8.17 -14.79 -30.81
N ASP A 104 7.34 -15.00 -31.82
CA ASP A 104 7.71 -14.75 -33.22
C ASP A 104 7.60 -13.27 -33.62
N THR A 105 6.73 -12.51 -32.96
CA THR A 105 6.41 -11.11 -33.34
C THR A 105 6.78 -10.08 -32.28
N PHE A 106 7.11 -10.52 -31.06
CA PHE A 106 7.33 -9.69 -29.87
C PHE A 106 6.16 -8.75 -29.52
N LYS A 107 4.95 -9.03 -30.05
CA LYS A 107 3.74 -8.28 -29.73
C LYS A 107 3.06 -8.84 -28.49
N VAL A 108 2.53 -7.95 -27.65
CA VAL A 108 1.66 -8.32 -26.53
C VAL A 108 0.39 -8.94 -27.08
N ARG A 109 0.09 -10.18 -26.68
CA ARG A 109 -1.11 -10.92 -27.08
C ARG A 109 -2.24 -10.76 -26.06
N SER A 110 -1.90 -10.77 -24.77
CA SER A 110 -2.88 -10.65 -23.70
C SER A 110 -2.24 -10.14 -22.42
N ILE A 111 -3.03 -9.41 -21.64
CA ILE A 111 -2.75 -9.05 -20.24
C ILE A 111 -3.84 -9.74 -19.41
N ILE A 112 -3.45 -10.57 -18.46
CA ILE A 112 -4.36 -11.35 -17.61
C ILE A 112 -4.38 -10.81 -16.19
N ASP A 113 -5.16 -11.44 -15.29
CA ASP A 113 -5.18 -11.12 -13.85
C ASP A 113 -5.78 -9.74 -13.52
N TRP A 114 -6.85 -9.39 -14.24
CA TRP A 114 -7.65 -8.18 -13.99
C TRP A 114 -8.59 -8.30 -12.78
N GLN A 115 -8.52 -9.37 -12.00
CA GLN A 115 -9.31 -9.50 -10.78
C GLN A 115 -8.98 -8.34 -9.82
N HIS A 116 -9.98 -7.87 -9.07
CA HIS A 116 -9.85 -6.72 -8.16
C HIS A 116 -9.55 -5.36 -8.83
N THR A 117 -9.54 -5.28 -10.16
CA THR A 117 -9.43 -4.00 -10.86
C THR A 117 -10.58 -3.07 -10.47
N ILE A 118 -10.23 -1.81 -10.18
CA ILE A 118 -11.19 -0.74 -9.89
C ILE A 118 -10.93 0.45 -10.80
N VAL A 119 -11.99 1.23 -11.06
CA VAL A 119 -11.87 2.53 -11.71
C VAL A 119 -11.76 3.58 -10.63
N THR A 120 -10.70 4.39 -10.66
CA THR A 120 -10.47 5.48 -9.71
C THR A 120 -9.96 6.72 -10.44
N PRO A 121 -10.04 7.91 -9.82
CA PRO A 121 -9.39 9.11 -10.34
C PRO A 121 -7.91 8.87 -10.66
N LEU A 122 -7.40 9.41 -11.77
CA LEU A 122 -6.02 9.17 -12.24
C LEU A 122 -4.97 9.39 -11.13
N LEU A 123 -5.08 10.46 -10.34
CA LEU A 123 -4.15 10.73 -9.22
C LEU A 123 -4.07 9.60 -8.19
N LEU A 124 -5.14 8.81 -8.03
CA LEU A 124 -5.18 7.73 -7.05
C LEU A 124 -4.59 6.42 -7.59
N THR A 125 -4.32 6.33 -8.89
CA THR A 125 -3.85 5.11 -9.55
C THR A 125 -2.55 5.31 -10.35
N ALA A 126 -2.18 6.55 -10.66
CA ALA A 126 -0.93 6.85 -11.35
C ALA A 126 0.27 6.43 -10.49
N ARG A 127 1.08 5.50 -11.04
CA ARG A 127 2.35 5.02 -10.48
C ARG A 127 3.17 4.36 -11.59
N TYR A 128 4.33 3.83 -11.25
CA TYR A 128 5.02 2.83 -12.08
C TYR A 128 4.42 1.46 -11.74
N PRO A 129 3.91 0.66 -12.71
CA PRO A 129 3.51 -0.72 -12.43
C PRO A 129 4.72 -1.58 -12.07
N LYS A 130 4.55 -2.68 -11.32
CA LYS A 130 5.63 -3.60 -10.90
C LYS A 130 6.56 -4.02 -12.04
N LEU A 131 6.01 -4.30 -13.23
CA LEU A 131 6.77 -4.61 -14.45
C LEU A 131 7.78 -3.51 -14.85
N PHE A 132 7.51 -2.26 -14.52
CA PHE A 132 8.32 -1.09 -14.85
C PHE A 132 8.74 -0.30 -13.61
N GLU A 133 8.79 -0.92 -12.43
CA GLU A 133 9.25 -0.27 -11.21
C GLU A 133 10.77 -0.02 -11.26
N ASN A 134 11.21 1.04 -10.57
CA ASN A 134 12.63 1.33 -10.43
C ASN A 134 13.28 0.24 -9.57
N PRO A 135 14.30 -0.48 -10.07
CA PRO A 135 14.97 -1.51 -9.28
C PRO A 135 15.94 -0.93 -8.23
N ASP A 136 16.31 0.35 -8.36
CA ASP A 136 17.31 1.00 -7.50
C ASP A 136 16.68 1.69 -6.27
N PRO A 137 17.45 1.93 -5.19
CA PRO A 137 16.95 2.65 -4.00
C PRO A 137 16.46 4.07 -4.30
N LYS A 138 17.01 4.70 -5.33
CA LYS A 138 16.61 6.03 -5.80
C LYS A 138 16.46 6.01 -7.32
N PRO A 139 15.42 6.65 -7.86
CA PRO A 139 15.27 6.75 -9.31
C PRO A 139 16.37 7.65 -9.90
N PRO A 140 16.95 7.31 -11.06
CA PRO A 140 17.91 8.16 -11.74
C PRO A 140 17.30 9.51 -12.11
N SER A 141 17.99 10.59 -11.72
CA SER A 141 17.60 11.98 -12.01
C SER A 141 17.55 12.26 -13.51
N GLU A 142 18.48 11.67 -14.25
CA GLU A 142 18.60 11.83 -15.69
C GLU A 142 17.87 10.72 -16.45
N LEU A 143 17.51 11.01 -17.70
CA LEU A 143 16.91 10.04 -18.62
C LEU A 143 18.01 9.39 -19.48
N LYS A 144 18.93 8.66 -18.83
CA LYS A 144 20.01 7.92 -19.50
C LYS A 144 19.66 6.43 -19.59
N PRO A 145 19.94 5.77 -20.73
CA PRO A 145 19.79 4.32 -20.83
C PRO A 145 20.80 3.63 -19.89
N PRO A 146 20.42 2.50 -19.27
CA PRO A 146 21.33 1.74 -18.43
C PRO A 146 22.49 1.17 -19.25
N LYS A 147 23.60 0.91 -18.59
CA LYS A 147 24.83 0.37 -19.21
C LYS A 147 25.40 -0.73 -18.34
N TYR A 148 25.94 -1.74 -18.99
CA TYR A 148 26.70 -2.78 -18.32
C TYR A 148 27.88 -2.20 -17.53
N PRO A 149 28.20 -2.76 -16.36
CA PRO A 149 29.34 -2.33 -15.56
C PRO A 149 30.66 -2.71 -16.26
N PRO A 150 31.75 -1.95 -16.02
CA PRO A 150 33.08 -2.35 -16.45
C PRO A 150 33.44 -3.73 -15.90
N GLY A 151 34.04 -4.59 -16.73
CA GLY A 151 34.45 -5.94 -16.33
C GLY A 151 33.36 -7.01 -16.38
N TYR A 152 32.17 -6.70 -16.92
CA TYR A 152 31.09 -7.68 -17.12
C TYR A 152 31.55 -8.98 -17.80
N GLU A 153 32.34 -8.86 -18.88
CA GLU A 153 32.86 -10.00 -19.65
C GLU A 153 33.78 -10.93 -18.84
N THR A 154 34.31 -10.47 -17.72
CA THR A 154 35.22 -11.23 -16.85
C THR A 154 34.55 -11.73 -15.57
N MET A 155 33.27 -11.42 -15.36
CA MET A 155 32.50 -11.89 -14.20
C MET A 155 32.16 -13.38 -14.32
N SER A 156 31.89 -14.02 -13.19
CA SER A 156 31.35 -15.38 -13.17
C SER A 156 29.94 -15.43 -13.79
N PRO A 157 29.46 -16.60 -14.25
CA PRO A 157 28.12 -16.74 -14.82
C PRO A 157 26.99 -16.26 -13.89
N ASP A 158 27.12 -16.51 -12.58
CA ASP A 158 26.12 -16.10 -11.60
C ASP A 158 26.09 -14.57 -11.41
N GLU A 159 27.25 -13.92 -11.39
CA GLU A 159 27.37 -12.47 -11.35
C GLU A 159 26.84 -11.83 -12.63
N GLN A 160 27.13 -12.41 -13.80
CA GLN A 160 26.60 -11.95 -15.08
C GLN A 160 25.07 -12.02 -15.09
N ALA A 161 24.49 -13.13 -14.63
CA ALA A 161 23.03 -13.28 -14.55
C ALA A 161 22.37 -12.22 -13.64
N GLN A 162 23.00 -11.86 -12.52
CA GLN A 162 22.51 -10.79 -11.64
C GLN A 162 22.58 -9.43 -12.32
N VAL A 163 23.68 -9.14 -13.03
CA VAL A 163 23.85 -7.91 -13.79
C VAL A 163 22.82 -7.82 -14.92
N ASP A 164 22.62 -8.90 -15.68
CA ASP A 164 21.63 -8.96 -16.77
C ASP A 164 20.21 -8.67 -16.26
N GLU A 165 19.81 -9.30 -15.15
CA GLU A 165 18.50 -9.07 -14.56
C GLU A 165 18.32 -7.61 -14.09
N LEU A 166 19.35 -7.02 -13.49
CA LEU A 166 19.34 -5.61 -13.09
C LEU A 166 19.21 -4.69 -14.31
N ILE A 167 20.03 -4.90 -15.35
CA ILE A 167 20.00 -4.13 -16.60
C ILE A 167 18.64 -4.27 -17.29
N ARG A 168 18.05 -5.46 -17.29
CA ARG A 168 16.70 -5.71 -17.83
C ARG A 168 15.65 -4.86 -17.11
N ARG A 169 15.63 -4.86 -15.77
CA ARG A 169 14.69 -4.06 -14.97
C ARG A 169 14.91 -2.55 -15.16
N GLN A 170 16.15 -2.09 -15.14
CA GLN A 170 16.49 -0.69 -15.40
C GLN A 170 16.08 -0.26 -16.81
N SER A 171 16.22 -1.13 -17.81
CA SER A 171 15.81 -0.87 -19.19
C SER A 171 14.30 -0.71 -19.31
N LEU A 172 13.52 -1.57 -18.65
CA LEU A 172 12.07 -1.45 -18.62
C LEU A 172 11.61 -0.16 -17.95
N PHE A 173 12.18 0.19 -16.79
CA PHE A 173 11.90 1.46 -16.11
C PHE A 173 12.26 2.67 -17.00
N TYR A 174 13.44 2.64 -17.63
CA TYR A 174 13.89 3.68 -18.57
C TYR A 174 12.92 3.86 -19.74
N LEU A 175 12.58 2.77 -20.43
CA LEU A 175 11.67 2.80 -21.57
C LEU A 175 10.28 3.30 -21.16
N TYR A 176 9.77 2.86 -20.01
CA TYR A 176 8.49 3.35 -19.48
C TYR A 176 8.51 4.88 -19.29
N ARG A 177 9.59 5.44 -18.73
CA ARG A 177 9.74 6.90 -18.59
C ARG A 177 9.80 7.60 -19.95
N VAL A 178 10.59 7.08 -20.90
CA VAL A 178 10.73 7.66 -22.25
C VAL A 178 9.38 7.69 -22.98
N PHE A 179 8.70 6.54 -23.05
CA PHE A 179 7.44 6.43 -23.77
C PHE A 179 6.30 7.22 -23.12
N ASN A 180 6.19 7.22 -21.78
CA ASN A 180 5.19 8.07 -21.13
C ASN A 180 5.52 9.56 -21.29
N GLY A 181 6.80 9.92 -21.36
CA GLY A 181 7.27 11.26 -21.70
C GLY A 181 6.76 11.77 -23.05
N GLY A 182 6.79 10.91 -24.07
CA GLY A 182 6.34 11.26 -25.43
C GLY A 182 4.84 11.07 -25.67
N LEU A 183 4.27 9.98 -25.16
CA LEU A 183 2.96 9.46 -25.58
C LEU A 183 1.86 9.61 -24.53
N ASN A 184 2.19 9.81 -23.26
CA ASN A 184 1.19 9.83 -22.17
C ASN A 184 1.43 11.01 -21.21
N LYS A 185 1.32 12.23 -21.77
CA LYS A 185 1.57 13.47 -21.04
C LYS A 185 0.69 13.63 -19.78
N VAL A 186 -0.55 13.14 -19.83
CA VAL A 186 -1.49 13.23 -18.70
C VAL A 186 -1.05 12.31 -17.54
N HIS A 187 -0.58 11.10 -17.83
CA HIS A 187 -0.01 10.24 -16.79
C HIS A 187 1.27 10.85 -16.20
N LEU A 188 2.12 11.46 -17.04
CA LEU A 188 3.32 12.14 -16.58
C LEU A 188 2.98 13.35 -15.69
N GLU A 189 1.93 14.11 -16.02
CA GLU A 189 1.41 15.20 -15.21
C GLU A 189 0.99 14.70 -13.82
N ALA A 190 0.26 13.58 -13.75
CA ALA A 190 -0.10 12.97 -12.47
C ALA A 190 1.15 12.55 -11.66
N LEU A 191 2.13 11.91 -12.30
CA LEU A 191 3.39 11.51 -11.65
C LEU A 191 4.25 12.69 -11.18
N ARG A 192 4.00 13.91 -11.66
CA ARG A 192 4.67 15.14 -11.22
C ARG A 192 4.02 15.78 -10.00
N ASP A 193 2.84 15.33 -9.58
CA ASP A 193 2.23 15.81 -8.33
C ASP A 193 3.13 15.39 -7.14
N PRO A 194 3.73 16.33 -6.40
CA PRO A 194 4.64 16.01 -5.29
C PRO A 194 3.94 15.31 -4.13
N LEU A 195 2.61 15.36 -4.07
CA LEU A 195 1.78 14.77 -3.03
C LEU A 195 1.05 13.50 -3.48
N ILE A 196 1.35 12.98 -4.68
CA ILE A 196 0.62 11.83 -5.24
C ILE A 196 0.61 10.63 -4.29
N LEU A 197 1.74 10.30 -3.67
CA LEU A 197 1.85 9.16 -2.77
C LEU A 197 1.08 9.40 -1.47
N GLN A 198 1.10 10.63 -0.96
CA GLN A 198 0.41 11.02 0.27
C GLN A 198 -1.10 11.01 0.07
N ARG A 199 -1.60 11.47 -1.09
CA ARG A 199 -3.02 11.37 -1.48
C ARG A 199 -3.44 9.90 -1.58
N GLN A 200 -2.68 9.09 -2.31
CA GLN A 200 -2.95 7.66 -2.49
C GLN A 200 -2.97 6.94 -1.14
N HIS A 201 -1.95 7.16 -0.30
CA HIS A 201 -1.85 6.54 1.01
C HIS A 201 -3.01 6.95 1.92
N LEU A 202 -3.38 8.23 1.97
CA LEU A 202 -4.50 8.69 2.77
C LEU A 202 -5.83 8.05 2.34
N VAL A 203 -6.10 8.00 1.03
CA VAL A 203 -7.33 7.39 0.52
C VAL A 203 -7.34 5.88 0.76
N ASP A 204 -6.22 5.20 0.57
CA ASP A 204 -6.08 3.77 0.87
C ASP A 204 -6.36 3.52 2.36
N SER A 205 -5.69 4.26 3.26
CA SER A 205 -5.84 4.15 4.71
C SER A 205 -7.27 4.39 5.19
N ALA A 206 -7.96 5.38 4.61
CA ALA A 206 -9.36 5.68 4.93
C ALA A 206 -10.33 4.59 4.43
N GLY A 207 -9.90 3.80 3.44
CA GLY A 207 -10.67 2.70 2.87
C GLY A 207 -10.42 1.34 3.49
N ARG A 208 -9.58 1.23 4.52
CA ARG A 208 -9.29 0.00 5.25
C ARG A 208 -10.40 -0.32 6.25
N GLN A 209 -10.57 -1.60 6.56
CA GLN A 209 -11.54 -2.00 7.58
C GLN A 209 -11.00 -1.65 8.95
N TRP A 210 -11.91 -1.40 9.91
CA TRP A 210 -11.52 -1.40 11.30
C TRP A 210 -10.87 -2.74 11.68
N SER A 211 -9.60 -2.65 12.09
CA SER A 211 -8.78 -3.78 12.50
C SER A 211 -8.06 -3.54 13.82
N GLY A 212 -8.42 -2.48 14.57
CA GLY A 212 -7.68 -2.03 15.74
C GLY A 212 -6.56 -1.02 15.44
N ASP A 213 -6.21 -0.83 14.17
CA ASP A 213 -5.18 0.12 13.73
C ASP A 213 -5.73 1.54 13.55
N ILE A 214 -5.38 2.43 14.48
CA ILE A 214 -5.65 3.87 14.40
C ILE A 214 -4.46 4.67 13.87
N VAL A 215 -3.25 4.10 13.98
CA VAL A 215 -1.98 4.78 13.74
C VAL A 215 -1.83 5.11 12.27
N THR A 216 -2.19 4.17 11.39
CA THR A 216 -2.04 4.35 9.94
C THR A 216 -2.88 5.50 9.39
N LEU A 217 -4.18 5.56 9.72
CA LEU A 217 -5.06 6.62 9.24
C LEU A 217 -4.74 7.97 9.91
N ARG A 218 -4.45 7.99 11.22
CA ARG A 218 -4.06 9.21 11.93
C ARG A 218 -2.80 9.82 11.33
N GLY A 219 -1.75 9.01 11.15
CA GLY A 219 -0.49 9.46 10.54
C GLY A 219 -0.68 9.99 9.12
N ALA A 220 -1.51 9.34 8.30
CA ALA A 220 -1.82 9.82 6.95
C ALA A 220 -2.53 11.18 6.96
N LEU A 221 -3.47 11.38 7.89
CA LEU A 221 -4.19 12.65 8.06
C LEU A 221 -3.26 13.77 8.55
N MET A 222 -2.42 13.51 9.55
CA MET A 222 -1.46 14.48 10.08
C MET A 222 -0.42 14.88 9.02
N ARG A 223 0.09 13.91 8.24
CA ARG A 223 0.96 14.21 7.09
C ARG A 223 0.26 15.10 6.07
N MET A 224 -1.01 14.83 5.77
CA MET A 224 -1.78 15.65 4.83
C MET A 224 -2.07 17.05 5.38
N GLN A 225 -2.31 17.18 6.69
CA GLN A 225 -2.47 18.47 7.37
C GLN A 225 -1.20 19.31 7.26
N ASN A 226 -0.03 18.72 7.51
CA ASN A 226 1.27 19.40 7.41
C ASN A 226 1.59 19.82 5.98
N LEU A 227 1.16 19.04 4.99
CA LEU A 227 1.38 19.31 3.57
C LEU A 227 0.24 20.11 2.92
N TRP A 228 -0.74 20.58 3.70
CA TRP A 228 -1.96 21.21 3.20
C TRP A 228 -1.70 22.40 2.28
N SER A 229 -0.69 23.22 2.59
CA SER A 229 -0.32 24.40 1.80
C SER A 229 0.19 24.05 0.39
N TYR A 230 0.68 22.83 0.18
CA TYR A 230 1.24 22.34 -1.09
C TYR A 230 0.20 21.62 -1.96
N LEU A 231 -1.04 21.46 -1.50
CA LEU A 231 -2.11 20.86 -2.29
C LEU A 231 -2.38 21.71 -3.54
N ILE A 232 -2.04 21.16 -4.70
CA ILE A 232 -2.33 21.78 -5.99
C ILE A 232 -3.83 21.73 -6.26
N GLY A 233 -4.36 22.82 -6.84
CA GLY A 233 -5.75 22.89 -7.30
C GLY A 233 -6.77 23.24 -6.22
N LYS A 234 -6.34 23.62 -5.00
CA LYS A 234 -7.18 24.28 -3.99
C LYS A 234 -6.96 25.78 -3.99
N ASP A 235 -7.92 26.54 -3.47
CA ASP A 235 -7.71 27.94 -3.13
C ASP A 235 -6.67 28.05 -1.99
N HIS A 236 -5.63 28.86 -2.22
CA HIS A 236 -4.54 29.07 -1.27
C HIS A 236 -5.01 29.67 0.06
N HIS A 237 -6.14 30.40 0.07
CA HIS A 237 -6.71 30.98 1.28
C HIS A 237 -7.43 29.98 2.20
N ILE A 238 -7.75 28.78 1.70
CA ILE A 238 -8.41 27.74 2.51
C ILE A 238 -7.38 27.11 3.45
N LYS A 239 -7.56 27.36 4.75
CA LYS A 239 -6.84 26.69 5.85
C LYS A 239 -7.25 25.22 5.94
N CYS A 240 -6.38 24.40 6.53
CA CYS A 240 -6.69 22.99 6.75
C CYS A 240 -7.91 22.88 7.70
N PRO A 241 -8.99 22.17 7.31
CA PRO A 241 -10.20 22.10 8.13
C PRO A 241 -10.11 21.08 9.27
N ILE A 242 -8.97 20.39 9.39
CA ILE A 242 -8.71 19.42 10.44
C ILE A 242 -7.56 19.88 11.30
N ASP A 243 -7.65 19.53 12.57
CA ASP A 243 -6.60 19.77 13.54
C ASP A 243 -6.42 18.57 14.46
N PHE A 244 -5.27 18.49 15.10
CA PHE A 244 -4.92 17.47 16.08
C PHE A 244 -4.34 18.16 17.31
N SER A 245 -4.73 17.69 18.49
CA SER A 245 -4.14 18.16 19.74
C SER A 245 -2.66 17.79 19.82
N GLU A 246 -1.92 18.54 20.64
CA GLU A 246 -0.51 18.24 20.93
C GLU A 246 -0.34 16.82 21.49
N GLN A 247 -1.29 16.36 22.32
CA GLN A 247 -1.33 14.99 22.81
C GLN A 247 -1.45 13.97 21.68
N GLU A 248 -2.40 14.16 20.76
CA GLU A 248 -2.57 13.26 19.60
C GLU A 248 -1.30 13.21 18.73
N ALA A 249 -0.59 14.33 18.60
CA ALA A 249 0.66 14.40 17.85
C ALA A 249 1.80 13.65 18.54
N ASN A 250 1.95 13.82 19.85
CA ASN A 250 2.95 13.10 20.64
C ASN A 250 2.68 11.59 20.64
N ASP A 251 1.43 11.19 20.86
CA ASP A 251 1.00 9.79 20.81
C ASP A 251 1.27 9.18 19.43
N GLN A 252 1.06 9.94 18.35
CA GLN A 252 1.36 9.47 17.00
C GLN A 252 2.86 9.30 16.77
N ALA A 253 3.69 10.24 17.22
CA ALA A 253 5.14 10.16 17.05
C ALA A 253 5.72 8.91 17.76
N GLU A 254 5.29 8.65 19.00
CA GLU A 254 5.69 7.45 19.74
C GLU A 254 5.20 6.16 19.05
N SER A 255 3.95 6.19 18.58
CA SER A 255 3.37 5.04 17.88
C SER A 255 4.06 4.75 16.55
N GLU A 256 4.37 5.77 15.75
CA GLU A 256 5.04 5.59 14.45
C GLU A 256 6.45 5.02 14.62
N GLN A 257 7.21 5.51 15.59
CA GLN A 257 8.56 5.00 15.86
C GLN A 257 8.52 3.52 16.26
N THR A 258 7.58 3.17 17.12
CA THR A 258 7.44 1.77 17.57
C THR A 258 6.96 0.88 16.42
N TRP A 259 6.00 1.34 15.63
CA TRP A 259 5.50 0.64 14.45
C TRP A 259 6.59 0.42 13.40
N TYR A 260 7.44 1.41 13.16
CA TYR A 260 8.59 1.31 12.25
C TYR A 260 9.58 0.23 12.71
N ASN A 261 9.96 0.25 13.98
CA ASN A 261 10.87 -0.75 14.55
C ASN A 261 10.29 -2.17 14.46
N LEU A 262 8.99 -2.33 14.73
CA LEU A 262 8.31 -3.62 14.57
C LEU A 262 8.29 -4.11 13.12
N ASN A 263 8.08 -3.22 12.14
CA ASN A 263 8.12 -3.63 10.73
C ASN A 263 9.51 -4.09 10.29
N ILE A 264 10.58 -3.49 10.80
CA ILE A 264 11.95 -3.98 10.57
C ILE A 264 12.07 -5.43 11.07
N LEU A 265 11.65 -5.67 12.32
CA LEU A 265 11.70 -7.00 12.92
C LEU A 265 10.87 -8.02 12.13
N ILE A 266 9.66 -7.65 11.72
CA ILE A 266 8.77 -8.50 10.92
C ILE A 266 9.39 -8.85 9.57
N ASN A 267 10.00 -7.88 8.90
CA ASN A 267 10.62 -8.11 7.60
C ASN A 267 11.86 -9.00 7.73
N GLN A 268 12.71 -8.76 8.72
CA GLN A 268 13.83 -9.67 9.04
C GLN A 268 13.33 -11.09 9.30
N TRP A 269 12.24 -11.21 10.04
CA TRP A 269 11.63 -12.50 10.32
C TRP A 269 11.07 -13.18 9.07
N ARG A 270 10.41 -12.44 8.16
CA ARG A 270 9.95 -12.96 6.86
C ARG A 270 11.11 -13.44 5.98
N ASP A 271 12.23 -12.72 6.03
CA ASP A 271 13.46 -13.11 5.30
C ASP A 271 14.00 -14.43 5.84
N GLU A 272 14.03 -14.62 7.16
CA GLU A 272 14.40 -15.90 7.78
C GLU A 272 13.46 -17.06 7.42
N LEU A 273 12.19 -16.76 7.17
CA LEU A 273 11.20 -17.73 6.68
C LEU A 273 11.29 -17.98 5.17
N GLY A 274 12.40 -17.60 4.53
CA GLY A 274 12.65 -17.87 3.11
C GLY A 274 11.99 -16.87 2.16
N GLY A 275 11.68 -15.67 2.66
CA GLY A 275 11.04 -14.59 1.90
C GLY A 275 9.51 -14.72 1.86
N LEU A 276 8.90 -15.05 3.01
CA LEU A 276 7.44 -15.12 3.15
C LEU A 276 6.81 -13.78 2.77
N SER A 277 5.90 -13.79 1.80
CA SER A 277 5.23 -12.55 1.38
C SER A 277 4.27 -12.02 2.44
N GLU A 278 3.83 -10.76 2.30
CA GLU A 278 2.76 -10.18 3.14
C GLU A 278 1.47 -11.00 3.10
N GLU A 279 1.18 -11.60 1.95
CA GLU A 279 0.04 -12.49 1.71
C GLU A 279 0.29 -13.93 2.19
N ARG A 280 1.38 -14.15 2.95
CA ARG A 280 1.79 -15.44 3.51
C ARG A 280 2.08 -16.51 2.44
N TRP A 281 2.47 -16.07 1.24
CA TRP A 281 2.84 -16.97 0.16
C TRP A 281 4.33 -17.31 0.18
N LEU A 282 4.65 -18.56 -0.15
CA LEU A 282 6.01 -19.08 -0.35
C LEU A 282 6.01 -20.10 -1.50
N PRO A 283 7.12 -20.21 -2.26
CA PRO A 283 7.31 -21.32 -3.18
C PRO A 283 7.23 -22.66 -2.45
N ALA A 284 6.56 -23.65 -3.04
CA ALA A 284 6.37 -24.97 -2.43
C ALA A 284 7.69 -25.62 -1.99
N GLN A 285 8.79 -25.40 -2.74
CA GLN A 285 10.11 -25.94 -2.40
C GLN A 285 10.68 -25.38 -1.10
N ARG A 286 10.23 -24.19 -0.66
CA ARG A 286 10.69 -23.52 0.55
C ARG A 286 9.76 -23.74 1.75
N TYR A 287 8.57 -24.30 1.52
CA TYR A 287 7.53 -24.43 2.54
C TYR A 287 7.99 -25.21 3.77
N GLU A 288 8.52 -26.42 3.59
CA GLU A 288 8.97 -27.27 4.71
C GLU A 288 10.09 -26.62 5.53
N ALA A 289 11.03 -25.96 4.85
CA ALA A 289 12.12 -25.24 5.50
C ALA A 289 11.59 -24.05 6.32
N ALA A 290 10.65 -23.29 5.76
CA ALA A 290 10.01 -22.16 6.44
C ALA A 290 9.21 -22.62 7.67
N VAL A 291 8.42 -23.69 7.56
CA VAL A 291 7.68 -24.27 8.69
C VAL A 291 8.64 -24.71 9.80
N LYS A 292 9.75 -25.36 9.44
CA LYS A 292 10.77 -25.77 10.42
C LYS A 292 11.43 -24.56 11.10
N ARG A 293 11.83 -23.54 10.33
CA ARG A 293 12.45 -22.32 10.90
C ARG A 293 11.47 -21.54 11.77
N ASN A 294 10.19 -21.46 11.37
CA ASN A 294 9.14 -20.83 12.16
C ASN A 294 8.98 -21.50 13.54
N LYS A 295 9.06 -22.85 13.61
CA LYS A 295 9.04 -23.58 14.89
C LYS A 295 10.27 -23.28 15.76
N SER A 296 11.46 -23.18 15.17
CA SER A 296 12.69 -22.82 15.90
C SER A 296 12.62 -21.41 16.46
N LEU A 297 12.24 -20.44 15.63
CA LEU A 297 12.04 -19.05 16.04
C LEU A 297 10.99 -18.94 17.14
N MET A 298 9.95 -19.77 17.07
CA MET A 298 8.97 -19.84 18.13
C MET A 298 9.56 -20.27 19.47
N ALA A 299 10.43 -21.27 19.48
CA ALA A 299 11.11 -21.69 20.70
C ALA A 299 12.04 -20.58 21.22
N GLU A 300 12.76 -19.89 20.33
CA GLU A 300 13.64 -18.77 20.65
C GLU A 300 12.86 -17.59 21.28
N PHE A 301 11.73 -17.19 20.69
CA PHE A 301 10.87 -16.11 21.22
C PHE A 301 10.08 -16.52 22.47
N SER A 302 9.85 -17.81 22.67
CA SER A 302 9.17 -18.32 23.87
C SER A 302 10.10 -18.37 25.09
N ASP A 303 11.41 -18.32 24.89
CA ASP A 303 12.39 -18.35 25.97
C ASP A 303 12.41 -17.00 26.70
N GLY A 304 11.84 -16.97 27.91
CA GLY A 304 11.71 -15.76 28.72
C GLY A 304 10.40 -14.96 28.52
N ALA A 305 9.49 -15.41 27.65
CA ALA A 305 8.20 -14.77 27.46
C ALA A 305 7.20 -15.12 28.58
N SER A 306 6.39 -14.15 29.00
CA SER A 306 5.28 -14.37 29.92
C SER A 306 4.15 -15.20 29.28
N PRO A 307 3.26 -15.84 30.07
CA PRO A 307 2.13 -16.60 29.53
C PRO A 307 1.25 -15.82 28.54
N ASP A 308 1.01 -14.54 28.82
CA ASP A 308 0.20 -13.66 27.96
C ASP A 308 0.91 -13.34 26.63
N GLU A 309 2.24 -13.15 26.66
CA GLU A 309 3.06 -12.94 25.46
C GLU A 309 3.11 -14.20 24.60
N LEU A 310 3.23 -15.38 25.22
CA LEU A 310 3.20 -16.68 24.54
C LEU A 310 1.89 -16.92 23.81
N GLU A 311 0.76 -16.54 24.41
CA GLU A 311 -0.56 -16.66 23.77
C GLU A 311 -0.68 -15.72 22.56
N LYS A 312 -0.24 -14.48 22.70
CA LYS A 312 -0.24 -13.48 21.62
C LYS A 312 0.68 -13.88 20.47
N LEU A 313 1.86 -14.43 20.76
CA LEU A 313 2.77 -14.99 19.76
C LEU A 313 2.07 -16.11 18.98
N LYS A 314 1.52 -17.12 19.68
CA LYS A 314 0.81 -18.24 19.04
C LYS A 314 -0.32 -17.80 18.11
N GLN A 315 -1.02 -16.70 18.41
CA GLN A 315 -2.13 -16.21 17.60
C GLN A 315 -1.72 -15.41 16.36
N GLY A 316 -0.52 -14.83 16.31
CA GLY A 316 -0.14 -13.95 15.20
C GLY A 316 0.90 -14.51 14.24
N LEU A 317 1.49 -15.67 14.52
CA LEU A 317 2.53 -16.23 13.66
C LEU A 317 1.95 -16.93 12.42
N PRO A 318 2.68 -16.96 11.30
CA PRO A 318 2.27 -17.73 10.14
C PRO A 318 2.28 -19.22 10.46
N PHE A 319 1.54 -19.98 9.65
CA PHE A 319 1.42 -21.44 9.74
C PHE A 319 0.70 -21.98 11.00
N GLN A 320 -0.07 -21.15 11.68
CA GLN A 320 -0.82 -21.54 12.89
C GLN A 320 -2.25 -22.07 12.61
N GLY A 321 -2.63 -22.24 11.34
CA GLY A 321 -3.93 -22.82 10.97
C GLY A 321 -5.11 -22.03 11.51
N HIS A 322 -5.25 -20.77 11.08
CA HIS A 322 -6.41 -19.96 11.45
C HIS A 322 -7.54 -20.17 10.45
N ASP A 323 -8.78 -20.20 10.96
CA ASP A 323 -9.96 -20.05 10.12
C ASP A 323 -9.88 -18.70 9.38
N GLU A 324 -10.17 -18.71 8.08
CA GLU A 324 -10.25 -17.48 7.29
C GLU A 324 -11.42 -16.63 7.83
N LEU A 325 -11.11 -15.51 8.48
CA LEU A 325 -12.11 -14.57 8.98
C LEU A 325 -12.73 -13.80 7.80
N TYR A 326 -13.85 -14.27 7.26
CA TYR A 326 -14.62 -13.62 6.17
C TYR A 326 -15.79 -12.74 6.64
#